data_AF-A0A378K8T5-F1
#
_entry.id   AF-A0A378K8T5-F1
#
_cell.length_a   1.000
_cell.length_b   1.000
_cell.length_c   1.000
_cell.angle_alpha   90.00
_cell.angle_beta   90.00
_cell.angle_gamma   90.00
#
_symmetry.space_group_name_H-M   'P 1'
#
loop_
_entity.id
_entity.type
_entity.pdbx_description
1 polymer ?
#
loop_
_entity_poly.entity_id
_entity_poly.type
_entity_poly.pdbx_seq_one_letter_code
_entity_poly.pdbx_strand_id
1 'polypeptide(L)'
;MKIFGLNKAILLTFSLLSLLTSQAFSQNNFTGNGRASLEIKAVSIPGKSGLVSCHNSLLAECFITLSIMAQSEGFIIIKNTSANPAFNIRALLPADWTNVSQPSICEVLNPGEECSVVLKATGAEPPRPRTTMELKGTNTNSAFFDLEVVA
;
A
#
# COMPACT_ATOMS: atom_id res chain seq x y z
N MET A 1 6.14 -73.94 -34.48
CA MET A 1 6.45 -72.68 -35.19
C MET A 1 5.48 -71.60 -34.74
N LYS A 2 5.93 -70.71 -33.85
CA LYS A 2 5.41 -69.36 -33.57
C LYS A 2 6.39 -68.73 -32.56
N ILE A 3 7.16 -67.74 -33.01
CA ILE A 3 8.14 -66.99 -32.24
C ILE A 3 7.76 -65.51 -32.36
N PHE A 4 7.61 -64.89 -31.18
CA PHE A 4 7.81 -63.49 -30.78
C PHE A 4 7.44 -62.31 -31.68
N GLY A 5 6.77 -61.33 -31.05
CA GLY A 5 6.64 -59.95 -31.54
C GLY A 5 5.91 -59.07 -30.53
N LEU A 6 6.52 -58.85 -29.36
CA LEU A 6 6.01 -58.01 -28.27
C LEU A 6 6.05 -56.53 -28.71
N ASN A 7 4.90 -55.94 -29.03
CA ASN A 7 4.81 -54.56 -29.49
C ASN A 7 4.82 -53.56 -28.33
N LYS A 8 6.02 -52.96 -28.16
CA LYS A 8 6.35 -51.59 -27.72
C LYS A 8 5.28 -50.82 -26.94
N ALA A 9 5.52 -50.74 -25.63
CA ALA A 9 4.95 -49.74 -24.73
C ALA A 9 5.31 -48.32 -25.19
N ILE A 10 4.29 -47.49 -25.43
CA ILE A 10 4.43 -46.04 -25.63
C ILE A 10 4.19 -45.39 -24.27
N LEU A 11 5.27 -45.18 -23.52
CA LEU A 11 5.30 -44.37 -22.32
C LEU A 11 5.41 -42.90 -22.73
N LEU A 12 4.28 -42.18 -22.73
CA LEU A 12 4.24 -40.72 -22.88
C LEU A 12 4.65 -40.08 -21.55
N THR A 13 5.92 -39.70 -21.42
CA THR A 13 6.39 -38.87 -20.30
C THR A 13 6.18 -37.40 -20.63
N PHE A 14 5.15 -36.79 -20.03
CA PHE A 14 4.98 -35.34 -20.00
C PHE A 14 6.00 -34.74 -19.02
N SER A 15 7.14 -34.26 -19.54
CA SER A 15 8.04 -33.39 -18.77
C SER A 15 7.40 -32.00 -18.66
N LEU A 16 6.76 -31.73 -17.52
CA LEU A 16 6.40 -30.37 -17.13
C LEU A 16 7.70 -29.63 -16.76
N LEU A 17 8.16 -28.76 -17.68
CA LEU A 17 9.20 -27.79 -17.37
C LEU A 17 8.53 -26.63 -16.61
N SER A 18 8.45 -26.72 -15.29
CA SER A 18 8.09 -25.57 -14.47
C SER A 18 9.23 -24.55 -14.55
N LEU A 19 9.03 -23.48 -15.31
CA LEU A 19 9.81 -22.27 -15.15
C LEU A 19 9.54 -21.75 -13.73
N LEU A 20 10.43 -22.08 -12.80
CA LEU A 20 10.62 -21.28 -11.61
C LEU A 20 11.20 -19.95 -12.09
N THR A 21 10.33 -18.96 -12.29
CA THR A 21 10.79 -17.57 -12.32
C THR A 21 11.20 -17.22 -10.90
N SER A 22 12.46 -17.51 -10.55
CA SER A 22 13.12 -16.87 -9.43
C SER A 22 13.10 -15.38 -9.75
N GLN A 23 12.14 -14.64 -9.19
CA GLN A 23 12.31 -13.20 -9.09
C GLN A 23 13.52 -13.02 -8.18
N ALA A 24 14.68 -12.79 -8.79
CA ALA A 24 15.87 -12.39 -8.05
C ALA A 24 15.53 -11.03 -7.45
N PHE A 25 15.11 -11.04 -6.17
CA PHE A 25 15.24 -9.85 -5.35
C PHE A 25 16.73 -9.52 -5.35
N SER A 26 17.11 -8.47 -6.08
CA SER A 26 18.44 -7.90 -5.97
C SER A 26 18.60 -7.47 -4.52
N GLN A 27 19.33 -8.26 -3.73
CA GLN A 27 19.88 -7.81 -2.46
C GLN A 27 20.93 -6.77 -2.80
N ASN A 28 20.48 -5.54 -3.07
CA ASN A 28 21.37 -4.41 -3.20
C ASN A 28 22.02 -4.20 -1.83
N ASN A 29 23.34 -4.36 -1.83
CA ASN A 29 24.24 -4.14 -0.70
C ASN A 29 23.78 -2.99 0.20
N PHE A 30 23.47 -3.34 1.45
CA PHE A 30 23.20 -2.41 2.54
C PHE A 30 24.43 -1.52 2.77
N THR A 31 24.43 -0.37 2.10
CA THR A 31 25.36 0.72 2.35
C THR A 31 24.59 2.02 2.31
N GLY A 32 24.08 2.42 3.47
CA GLY A 32 23.53 3.75 3.64
C GLY A 32 22.95 3.91 5.02
N ASN A 33 23.19 5.07 5.64
CA ASN A 33 22.34 5.65 6.69
C ASN A 33 20.92 5.93 6.12
N GLY A 34 20.29 4.92 5.52
CA GLY A 34 19.40 5.07 4.39
C GLY A 34 17.96 5.27 4.83
N ARG A 35 17.39 6.42 4.46
CA ARG A 35 15.96 6.67 4.63
C ARG A 35 15.17 5.65 3.82
N ALA A 36 14.05 5.19 4.37
CA ALA A 36 13.14 4.33 3.65
C ALA A 36 12.26 5.14 2.67
N SER A 37 11.85 4.51 1.58
CA SER A 37 11.01 5.12 0.55
C SER A 37 9.61 4.55 0.62
N LEU A 38 8.61 5.43 0.65
CA LEU A 38 7.20 5.07 0.71
C LEU A 38 6.54 5.36 -0.63
N GLU A 39 5.68 4.44 -1.07
CA GLU A 39 4.77 4.63 -2.19
C GLU A 39 3.34 4.48 -1.68
N ILE A 40 2.46 5.44 -1.94
CA ILE A 40 1.03 5.25 -1.72
C ILE A 40 0.47 4.49 -2.90
N LYS A 41 -0.02 3.26 -2.68
CA LYS A 41 -0.52 2.36 -3.72
C LYS A 41 -1.96 2.66 -4.08
N ALA A 42 -2.77 2.90 -3.06
CA ALA A 42 -4.19 3.08 -3.21
C ALA A 42 -4.81 3.78 -2.00
N VAL A 43 -5.98 4.33 -2.22
CA VAL A 43 -6.84 4.88 -1.17
C VAL A 43 -8.24 4.29 -1.27
N SER A 44 -8.98 4.30 -0.16
CA SER A 44 -10.40 3.96 -0.19
C SER A 44 -11.28 5.17 -0.48
N ILE A 45 -12.43 4.90 -1.09
CA ILE A 45 -13.51 5.87 -1.21
C ILE A 45 -14.58 5.48 -0.19
N PRO A 46 -14.83 6.31 0.84
CA PRO A 46 -15.90 6.03 1.78
C PRO A 46 -17.27 5.91 1.09
N GLY A 47 -18.05 4.90 1.48
CA GLY A 47 -19.35 4.61 0.88
C GLY A 47 -19.31 3.86 -0.46
N LYS A 48 -18.12 3.51 -0.98
CA LYS A 48 -17.98 2.61 -2.14
C LYS A 48 -17.13 1.40 -1.79
N SER A 49 -17.53 0.23 -2.28
CA SER A 49 -16.68 -0.96 -2.25
C SER A 49 -15.61 -0.82 -3.33
N GLY A 50 -14.36 -0.55 -2.95
CA GLY A 50 -13.25 -0.52 -3.88
C GLY A 50 -12.08 0.34 -3.44
N LEU A 51 -10.95 0.13 -4.11
CA LEU A 51 -9.72 0.89 -3.95
C LEU A 51 -9.47 1.72 -5.20
N VAL A 52 -9.03 2.96 -5.03
CA VAL A 52 -8.53 3.79 -6.11
C VAL A 52 -7.01 3.67 -6.10
N SER A 53 -6.44 3.15 -7.17
CA SER A 53 -4.99 3.11 -7.31
C SER A 53 -4.43 4.51 -7.52
N CYS A 54 -3.34 4.80 -6.83
CA CYS A 54 -2.56 6.01 -7.01
C CYS A 54 -1.41 5.73 -7.94
N HIS A 55 -1.39 6.38 -9.12
CA HIS A 55 -0.34 6.15 -10.10
C HIS A 55 0.97 6.90 -9.78
N ASN A 56 0.95 7.91 -8.90
CA ASN A 56 2.16 8.61 -8.47
C ASN A 56 1.97 9.30 -7.10
N SER A 57 2.55 8.75 -6.02
CA SER A 57 2.38 9.28 -4.66
C SER A 57 3.24 10.51 -4.31
N LEU A 58 4.05 11.00 -5.26
CA LEU A 58 4.91 12.19 -5.08
C LEU A 58 4.20 13.50 -5.46
N LEU A 59 3.19 13.42 -6.32
CA LEU A 59 2.33 14.53 -6.73
C LEU A 59 0.94 14.15 -6.24
N ALA A 60 0.31 14.94 -5.37
CA ALA A 60 -0.91 14.58 -4.63
C ALA A 60 -2.12 14.17 -5.52
N GLU A 61 -2.08 12.97 -6.09
CA GLU A 61 -3.12 12.40 -6.97
C GLU A 61 -4.02 11.41 -6.22
N CYS A 62 -3.56 10.92 -5.06
CA CYS A 62 -4.38 10.14 -4.14
C CYS A 62 -5.35 11.06 -3.40
N PHE A 63 -6.65 10.79 -3.45
CA PHE A 63 -7.65 11.63 -2.81
C PHE A 63 -8.63 10.83 -1.95
N ILE A 64 -8.82 11.25 -0.71
CA ILE A 64 -9.79 10.69 0.25
C ILE A 64 -10.82 11.76 0.59
N THR A 65 -12.10 11.38 0.59
CA THR A 65 -13.20 12.21 1.08
C THR A 65 -13.85 11.54 2.28
N LEU A 66 -13.83 12.16 3.45
CA LEU A 66 -14.55 11.68 4.63
C LEU A 66 -15.84 12.48 4.83
N SER A 67 -16.91 11.87 5.36
CA SER A 67 -18.13 12.57 5.78
C SER A 67 -18.26 12.55 7.29
N ILE A 68 -18.48 13.72 7.90
CA ILE A 68 -18.76 13.87 9.33
C ILE A 68 -20.17 13.37 9.67
N MET A 69 -21.17 13.53 8.79
CA MET A 69 -22.52 13.03 9.01
C MET A 69 -22.56 11.50 9.06
N ALA A 70 -21.80 10.85 8.17
CA ALA A 70 -21.68 9.40 8.14
C ALA A 70 -20.63 8.84 9.11
N GLN A 71 -19.83 9.71 9.76
CA GLN A 71 -18.66 9.34 10.56
C GLN A 71 -17.76 8.33 9.83
N SER A 72 -17.50 8.63 8.56
CA SER A 72 -16.95 7.66 7.63
C SER A 72 -15.46 7.37 7.89
N GLU A 73 -15.01 6.17 7.51
CA GLU A 73 -13.62 5.76 7.56
C GLU A 73 -13.02 5.72 6.14
N GLY A 74 -11.81 6.25 6.00
CA GLY A 74 -10.96 6.16 4.81
C GLY A 74 -9.62 5.50 5.16
N PHE A 75 -8.95 4.90 4.19
CA PHE A 75 -7.65 4.29 4.41
C PHE A 75 -6.70 4.47 3.24
N ILE A 76 -5.41 4.49 3.57
CA ILE A 76 -4.28 4.72 2.66
C ILE A 76 -3.40 3.47 2.70
N ILE A 77 -3.28 2.78 1.57
CA ILE A 77 -2.38 1.63 1.43
C ILE A 77 -1.01 2.14 0.99
N ILE A 78 0.00 1.80 1.79
CA ILE A 78 1.37 2.28 1.64
C ILE A 78 2.27 1.06 1.47
N LYS A 79 3.22 1.16 0.54
CA LYS A 79 4.26 0.16 0.32
C LYS A 79 5.63 0.74 0.64
N ASN A 80 6.47 -0.02 1.33
CA ASN A 80 7.88 0.30 1.43
C ASN A 80 8.61 -0.23 0.19
N THR A 81 9.07 0.67 -0.67
CA THR A 81 9.76 0.35 -1.93
C THR A 81 11.28 0.35 -1.80
N SER A 82 11.79 0.62 -0.60
CA SER A 82 13.23 0.63 -0.32
C SER A 82 13.71 -0.68 0.30
N ALA A 83 15.03 -0.82 0.40
CA ALA A 83 15.66 -1.95 1.08
C ALA A 83 15.74 -1.78 2.62
N ASN A 84 15.37 -0.62 3.18
CA ASN A 84 15.43 -0.36 4.61
C ASN A 84 14.04 -0.43 5.25
N PRO A 85 13.87 -0.96 6.47
CA PRO A 85 12.59 -0.86 7.19
C PRO A 85 12.19 0.61 7.43
N ALA A 86 10.91 0.89 7.31
CA ALA A 86 10.32 2.19 7.63
C ALA A 86 9.63 2.12 9.00
N PHE A 87 9.70 3.21 9.78
CA PHE A 87 9.17 3.24 11.15
C PHE A 87 8.18 4.38 11.37
N ASN A 88 7.16 4.10 12.21
CA ASN A 88 6.18 5.06 12.73
C ASN A 88 5.54 5.93 11.64
N ILE A 89 5.10 5.31 10.55
CA ILE A 89 4.47 6.01 9.43
C ILE A 89 3.07 6.46 9.83
N ARG A 90 2.80 7.75 9.65
CA ARG A 90 1.52 8.40 9.95
C ARG A 90 1.24 9.54 8.97
N ALA A 91 -0.03 9.88 8.80
CA ALA A 91 -0.44 11.15 8.22
C ALA A 91 -0.24 12.27 9.26
N LEU A 92 0.24 13.42 8.80
CA LEU A 92 0.40 14.63 9.59
C LEU A 92 -0.81 15.53 9.33
N LEU A 93 -1.79 15.45 10.23
CA LEU A 93 -3.00 16.26 10.16
C LEU A 93 -2.74 17.67 10.72
N PRO A 94 -3.31 18.74 10.13
CA PRO A 94 -3.26 20.06 10.70
C PRO A 94 -3.88 20.08 12.11
N ALA A 95 -3.29 20.83 13.04
CA ALA A 95 -3.70 20.81 14.45
C ALA A 95 -5.15 21.28 14.67
N ASP A 96 -5.68 22.11 13.77
CA ASP A 96 -7.04 22.61 13.81
C ASP A 96 -8.07 21.60 13.27
N TRP A 97 -7.65 20.51 12.62
CA TRP A 97 -8.53 19.44 12.11
C TRP A 97 -8.95 18.47 13.23
N THR A 98 -9.69 18.99 14.20
CA THR A 98 -10.25 18.22 15.33
C THR A 98 -11.33 17.22 14.91
N ASN A 99 -11.81 17.30 13.67
CA ASN A 99 -12.83 16.43 13.10
C ASN A 99 -12.29 15.22 12.34
N VAL A 100 -10.98 14.98 12.39
CA VAL A 100 -10.36 13.79 11.82
C VAL A 100 -9.50 13.12 12.89
N SER A 101 -9.66 11.81 13.04
CA SER A 101 -8.81 10.99 13.90
C SER A 101 -8.06 9.94 13.07
N GLN A 102 -6.88 9.55 13.54
CA GLN A 102 -6.05 8.52 12.91
C GLN A 102 -5.84 7.36 13.89
N PRO A 103 -6.74 6.36 13.91
CA PRO A 103 -6.68 5.26 14.86
C PRO A 103 -5.57 4.24 14.58
N SER A 104 -4.99 4.22 13.37
CA SER A 104 -3.91 3.29 13.03
C SER A 104 -2.67 4.01 12.51
N ILE A 105 -1.52 3.40 12.78
CA ILE A 105 -0.22 3.79 12.23
C ILE A 105 0.50 2.53 11.73
N CYS A 106 1.50 2.71 10.86
CA CYS A 106 2.41 1.62 10.51
C CYS A 106 3.67 1.77 11.35
N GLU A 107 3.72 1.08 12.50
CA GLU A 107 4.84 1.15 13.44
C GLU A 107 6.16 0.67 12.81
N VAL A 108 6.10 -0.45 12.09
CA VAL A 108 7.22 -1.00 11.33
C VAL A 108 6.68 -1.50 9.99
N LEU A 109 7.36 -1.16 8.90
CA LEU A 109 7.03 -1.64 7.56
C LEU A 109 8.31 -2.12 6.88
N ASN A 110 8.49 -3.43 6.74
CA ASN A 110 9.70 -4.01 6.17
C ASN A 110 9.75 -3.80 4.65
N PRO A 111 10.94 -3.95 4.03
CA PRO A 111 11.10 -3.86 2.58
C PRO A 111 10.09 -4.73 1.82
N GLY A 112 9.37 -4.11 0.88
CA GLY A 112 8.38 -4.78 0.03
C GLY A 112 7.00 -5.03 0.67
N GLU A 113 6.86 -4.82 1.99
CA GLU A 113 5.58 -4.98 2.69
C GLU A 113 4.64 -3.79 2.43
N GLU A 114 3.35 -4.04 2.68
CA GLU A 114 2.28 -3.05 2.62
C GLU A 114 1.60 -2.90 3.97
N CYS A 115 1.17 -1.69 4.28
CA CYS A 115 0.40 -1.37 5.48
C CYS A 115 -0.66 -0.31 5.18
N SER A 116 -1.70 -0.27 6.02
CA SER A 116 -2.83 0.65 5.89
C SER A 116 -2.86 1.67 7.03
N VAL A 117 -2.83 2.96 6.68
CA VAL A 117 -3.13 4.05 7.60
C VAL A 117 -4.60 4.42 7.48
N VAL A 118 -5.32 4.37 8.59
CA VAL A 118 -6.76 4.62 8.66
C VAL A 118 -7.01 6.03 9.18
N LEU A 119 -7.94 6.73 8.53
CA LEU A 119 -8.44 8.05 8.90
C LEU A 119 -9.95 7.98 9.11
N LYS A 120 -10.47 8.63 10.15
CA LYS A 120 -11.89 8.66 10.49
C LYS A 120 -12.36 10.08 10.65
N ALA A 121 -13.46 10.43 10.00
CA ALA A 121 -14.19 11.64 10.34
C ALA A 121 -14.86 11.42 11.70
N THR A 122 -14.71 12.39 12.59
CA THR A 122 -15.52 12.49 13.80
C THR A 122 -16.73 13.36 13.47
N GLY A 123 -17.87 13.18 14.16
CA GLY A 123 -19.09 13.96 13.91
C GLY A 123 -19.00 15.45 14.29
N ALA A 124 -17.78 16.01 14.34
CA ALA A 124 -17.52 17.40 14.70
C ALA A 124 -17.46 18.29 13.45
N GLU A 125 -18.14 19.44 13.53
CA GLU A 125 -18.13 20.52 12.53
C GLU A 125 -16.92 21.46 12.72
N PRO A 126 -16.52 22.25 11.69
CA PRO A 126 -17.05 22.33 10.33
C PRO A 126 -16.37 21.36 9.35
N PRO A 127 -16.91 21.17 8.12
CA PRO A 127 -16.22 20.43 7.06
C PRO A 127 -14.88 21.08 6.72
N ARG A 128 -13.95 20.30 6.13
CA ARG A 128 -12.59 20.75 5.81
C ARG A 128 -12.37 20.74 4.31
N PRO A 129 -11.83 21.84 3.74
CA PRO A 129 -11.55 21.89 2.32
C PRO A 129 -10.48 20.86 1.94
N ARG A 130 -10.48 20.43 0.68
CA ARG A 130 -9.43 19.59 0.14
C ARG A 130 -8.06 20.19 0.43
N THR A 131 -7.22 19.42 1.11
CA THR A 131 -5.90 19.85 1.57
C THR A 131 -4.91 18.71 1.39
N THR A 132 -3.74 19.01 0.86
CA THR A 132 -2.65 18.04 0.72
C THR A 132 -2.03 17.76 2.07
N MET A 133 -2.05 16.48 2.44
CA MET A 133 -1.52 15.93 3.68
C MET A 133 -0.18 15.25 3.43
N GLU A 134 0.72 15.39 4.39
CA GLU A 134 1.99 14.67 4.40
C GLU A 134 1.83 13.33 5.11
N LEU A 135 2.29 12.26 4.46
CA LEU A 135 2.51 10.96 5.07
C LEU A 135 4.01 10.77 5.32
N LYS A 136 4.38 10.51 6.57
CA LYS A 136 5.79 10.47 6.98
C LYS A 136 6.04 9.46 8.11
N GLY A 137 7.11 8.69 7.98
CA GLY A 137 7.73 7.92 9.05
C GLY A 137 8.98 8.61 9.61
N THR A 138 9.47 8.15 10.76
CA THR A 138 10.63 8.78 11.44
C THR A 138 11.91 8.73 10.61
N ASN A 139 12.03 7.75 9.72
CA ASN A 139 13.17 7.56 8.84
C ASN A 139 12.81 7.51 7.35
N THR A 140 11.69 8.12 6.93
CA THR A 140 11.24 8.05 5.52
C THR A 140 11.39 9.37 4.80
N ASN A 141 11.29 9.32 3.47
CA ASN A 141 10.86 10.48 2.68
C ASN A 141 9.35 10.74 2.87
N SER A 142 8.92 11.93 2.49
CA SER A 142 7.51 12.32 2.51
C SER A 142 6.77 11.77 1.30
N ALA A 143 5.56 11.27 1.51
CA ALA A 143 4.58 11.03 0.46
C ALA A 143 3.36 11.93 0.69
N PHE A 144 2.59 12.20 -0.36
CA PHE A 144 1.49 13.17 -0.27
C PHE A 144 0.18 12.59 -0.82
N PHE A 145 -0.91 12.95 -0.15
CA PHE A 145 -2.28 12.64 -0.58
C PHE A 145 -3.18 13.81 -0.23
N ASP A 146 -4.27 13.98 -0.96
CA ASP A 146 -5.30 14.96 -0.65
C ASP A 146 -6.38 14.36 0.25
N LEU A 147 -6.80 15.14 1.24
CA LEU A 147 -7.89 14.82 2.13
C LEU A 147 -8.92 15.95 2.12
N GLU A 148 -10.19 15.60 2.00
CA GLU A 148 -11.33 16.50 2.17
C GLU A 148 -12.29 15.90 3.19
N VAL A 149 -12.91 16.77 3.99
CA VAL A 149 -13.96 16.38 4.94
C VAL A 149 -15.22 17.12 4.57
N VAL A 150 -16.28 16.39 4.24
CA VAL A 150 -17.60 16.93 3.87
C VAL A 150 -18.61 16.73 4.99
N ALA A 151 -19.73 17.45 4.92
CA ALA A 151 -20.92 17.18 5.72
C ALA A 151 -21.54 15.85 5.28
#